data_AF-A0A1F7MSW5-F1
#
_entry.id   AF-A0A1F7MSW5-F1
#
_cell.length_a   1.000
_cell.length_b   1.000
_cell.length_c   1.000
_cell.angle_alpha   90.00
_cell.angle_beta   90.00
_cell.angle_gamma   90.00
#
_symmetry.space_group_name_H-M   'P 1'
#
loop_
_entity.id
_entity.type
_entity.pdbx_description
1 polymer ?
#
loop_
_entity_poly.entity_id
_entity_poly.type
_entity_poly.pdbx_seq_one_letter_code
_entity_poly.pdbx_strand_id
1 'polypeptide(L)'
;MLRNRHHGQNVALGASGLDQAALAAAVAAEDWRAATALVTDEVVARHAAAGTADEVRRRLAAYRDAGLDEIVLAGLGDPEDIRRALAAAKEEG
;
A
#
# COMPACT_ATOMS: atom_id res chain seq x y z
N MET A 1 -2.70 -6.80 5.57
CA MET A 1 -2.15 -5.88 6.59
C MET A 1 -3.22 -5.00 7.26
N LEU A 2 -4.22 -4.46 6.56
CA LEU A 2 -5.13 -3.44 7.14
C LEU A 2 -6.34 -3.97 7.95
N ARG A 3 -6.53 -5.29 8.04
CA ARG A 3 -7.74 -5.93 8.58
C ARG A 3 -7.68 -6.35 10.05
N ASN A 4 -6.51 -6.25 10.68
CA ASN A 4 -6.32 -6.69 12.06
C ASN A 4 -6.29 -5.48 12.99
N ARG A 5 -7.04 -5.53 14.10
CA ARG A 5 -7.10 -4.48 15.14
C ARG A 5 -5.73 -4.02 15.65
N HIS A 6 -4.73 -4.91 15.61
CA HIS A 6 -3.35 -4.60 16.02
C HIS A 6 -2.63 -3.64 15.05
N HIS A 7 -3.19 -3.41 13.85
CA HIS A 7 -2.74 -2.38 12.90
C HIS A 7 -3.61 -1.12 12.94
N GLY A 8 -4.44 -0.94 13.98
CA GLY A 8 -5.24 0.28 14.20
C GLY A 8 -4.41 1.56 14.16
N GLN A 9 -3.21 1.53 14.75
CA GLN A 9 -2.29 2.66 14.73
C GLN A 9 -1.79 2.98 13.32
N ASN A 10 -1.53 2.00 12.46
CA ASN A 10 -1.05 2.23 11.09
C ASN A 10 -2.13 2.93 10.23
N VAL A 11 -3.40 2.60 10.44
CA VAL A 11 -4.52 3.26 9.75
C VAL A 11 -4.76 4.67 10.28
N ALA A 12 -4.67 4.87 11.60
CA ALA A 12 -4.77 6.19 12.19
C ALA A 12 -3.64 7.12 11.72
N LEU A 13 -2.40 6.61 11.66
CA LEU A 13 -1.23 7.34 11.14
C LEU A 13 -1.32 7.56 9.62
N GLY A 14 -1.89 6.60 8.90
CA GLY A 14 -2.22 6.72 7.49
C GLY A 14 -3.42 7.62 7.22
N ALA A 15 -4.11 8.16 8.23
CA ALA A 15 -5.29 9.03 8.09
C ALA A 15 -6.33 8.57 7.05
N SER A 16 -6.48 7.26 6.81
CA SER A 16 -7.57 6.77 5.97
C SER A 16 -8.81 6.60 6.83
N GLY A 17 -9.96 7.05 6.33
CA GLY A 17 -11.26 6.78 6.96
C GLY A 17 -11.69 5.31 6.86
N LEU A 18 -10.73 4.37 6.83
CA LEU A 18 -11.00 2.95 6.65
C LEU A 18 -11.71 2.37 7.88
N ASP A 19 -12.93 1.88 7.68
CA ASP A 19 -13.64 1.09 8.68
C ASP A 19 -13.03 -0.32 8.78
N GLN A 20 -12.05 -0.48 9.68
CA GLN A 20 -11.39 -1.76 9.91
C GLN A 20 -12.34 -2.83 10.44
N ALA A 21 -13.38 -2.46 11.19
CA ALA A 21 -14.32 -3.43 11.74
C ALA A 21 -15.20 -4.00 10.64
N ALA A 22 -15.72 -3.14 9.76
CA ALA A 22 -16.46 -3.56 8.57
C ALA A 22 -15.58 -4.38 7.62
N LEU A 23 -14.32 -3.97 7.40
CA LEU A 23 -13.39 -4.73 6.56
C LEU A 23 -13.10 -6.12 7.13
N ALA A 24 -12.85 -6.21 8.44
CA ALA A 24 -12.60 -7.49 9.11
C ALA A 24 -13.82 -8.42 9.02
N ALA A 25 -15.03 -7.88 9.22
CA ALA A 25 -16.27 -8.63 9.11
C ALA A 25 -16.50 -9.14 7.67
N ALA A 26 -16.33 -8.29 6.66
CA ALA A 26 -16.46 -8.68 5.26
C ALA A 26 -15.47 -9.78 4.86
N VAL A 27 -14.20 -9.67 5.29
CA VAL A 27 -13.19 -10.70 5.04
C VAL A 27 -13.52 -12.01 5.76
N ALA A 28 -14.00 -11.96 6.99
CA ALA A 28 -14.38 -13.17 7.74
C ALA A 28 -15.58 -13.90 7.12
N ALA A 29 -16.46 -13.16 6.44
CA ALA A 29 -17.60 -13.69 5.69
C ALA A 29 -17.26 -14.05 4.23
N GLU A 30 -16.01 -13.87 3.79
CA GLU A 30 -15.57 -14.01 2.39
C GLU A 30 -16.35 -13.14 1.40
N ASP A 31 -16.95 -12.03 1.86
CA ASP A 31 -17.62 -11.05 1.01
C ASP A 31 -16.58 -10.11 0.38
N TRP A 32 -15.92 -10.61 -0.67
CA TRP A 32 -14.88 -9.87 -1.39
C TRP A 32 -15.40 -8.61 -2.06
N ARG A 33 -16.69 -8.56 -2.39
CA ARG A 33 -17.31 -7.36 -2.99
C ARG A 33 -17.40 -6.24 -1.95
N ALA A 34 -17.92 -6.53 -0.76
CA ALA A 34 -17.98 -5.56 0.33
C ALA A 34 -16.57 -5.16 0.80
N ALA A 35 -15.65 -6.12 0.91
CA ALA A 35 -14.27 -5.84 1.31
C ALA A 35 -13.57 -4.89 0.32
N THR A 36 -13.75 -5.10 -0.99
CA THR A 36 -13.15 -4.24 -2.02
C THR A 36 -13.78 -2.85 -2.03
N ALA A 37 -15.07 -2.72 -1.78
CA ALA A 37 -15.75 -1.41 -1.70
C ALA A 37 -15.24 -0.52 -0.55
N LEU A 38 -14.67 -1.12 0.50
CA LEU A 38 -14.09 -0.41 1.65
C LEU A 38 -12.64 0.04 1.41
N VAL A 39 -11.92 -0.60 0.48
CA VAL A 39 -10.53 -0.29 0.16
C VAL A 39 -10.50 0.59 -1.10
N THR A 40 -10.75 1.89 -0.91
CA THR A 40 -10.74 2.87 -1.99
C THR A 40 -9.31 3.21 -2.45
N ASP A 41 -9.18 3.86 -3.62
CA ASP A 41 -7.89 4.34 -4.13
C ASP A 41 -7.17 5.26 -3.13
N GLU A 42 -7.92 6.05 -2.38
CA GLU A 42 -7.40 6.90 -1.30
C GLU A 42 -6.81 6.05 -0.16
N VAL A 43 -7.49 4.97 0.26
CA VAL A 43 -6.95 4.04 1.26
C VAL A 43 -5.66 3.42 0.76
N VAL A 44 -5.61 3.00 -0.51
CA VAL A 44 -4.42 2.43 -1.15
C VAL A 44 -3.28 3.45 -1.16
N ALA A 45 -3.50 4.67 -1.66
CA ALA A 45 -2.47 5.69 -1.79
C ALA A 45 -1.85 6.12 -0.45
N ARG A 46 -2.63 6.08 0.64
CA ARG A 46 -2.12 6.39 1.98
C ARG A 46 -1.29 5.28 2.61
N HIS A 47 -1.50 4.03 2.19
CA HIS A 47 -0.88 2.85 2.83
C HIS A 47 0.16 2.14 1.96
N ALA A 48 0.24 2.48 0.67
CA ALA A 48 1.15 1.87 -0.27
C ALA A 48 1.65 2.87 -1.32
N ALA A 49 2.82 2.58 -1.89
CA ALA A 49 3.17 3.08 -3.22
C ALA A 49 2.64 2.07 -4.23
N ALA A 50 1.60 2.44 -4.98
CA ALA A 50 0.91 1.54 -5.90
C ALA A 50 0.39 2.31 -7.12
N GLY A 51 0.09 1.59 -8.20
CA GLY A 51 -0.37 2.14 -9.47
C GLY A 51 0.68 2.01 -10.57
N THR A 52 0.78 3.03 -11.42
CA THR A 52 1.77 3.16 -12.49
C THR A 52 3.19 3.37 -11.97
N ALA A 53 4.19 3.15 -12.82
CA ALA A 53 5.60 3.38 -12.46
C ALA A 53 5.86 4.82 -11.98
N ASP A 54 5.22 5.81 -12.60
CA ASP A 54 5.34 7.22 -12.20
C ASP A 54 4.73 7.51 -10.83
N GLU A 55 3.58 6.90 -10.52
CA GLU A 55 2.94 7.04 -9.20
C GLU A 55 3.81 6.43 -8.09
N VAL A 56 4.39 5.25 -8.35
CA VAL A 56 5.32 4.62 -7.43
C VAL A 56 6.56 5.49 -7.23
N ARG A 57 7.19 5.98 -8.30
CA ARG A 57 8.35 6.89 -8.22
C ARG A 57 8.08 8.13 -7.38
N ARG A 58 6.96 8.81 -7.63
CA ARG A 58 6.56 10.01 -6.86
C ARG A 58 6.40 9.69 -5.38
N ARG A 59 5.81 8.56 -5.04
CA ARG A 59 5.62 8.16 -3.64
C ARG A 59 6.94 7.82 -2.94
N LEU A 60 7.85 7.14 -3.65
CA LEU A 60 9.19 6.84 -3.14
C LEU A 60 10.02 8.09 -2.89
N ALA A 61 9.97 9.07 -3.80
CA ALA A 61 10.62 10.37 -3.60
C ALA A 61 10.10 11.06 -2.33
N ALA A 62 8.78 11.08 -2.12
CA ALA A 62 8.19 11.65 -0.91
C ALA A 62 8.60 10.92 0.39
N TYR A 63 8.89 9.62 0.34
CA TYR A 63 9.44 8.89 1.50
C TYR A 63 10.87 9.35 1.81
N ARG A 64 11.72 9.48 0.80
CA ARG A 64 13.10 9.95 0.95
C ARG A 64 13.16 11.38 1.47
N ASP A 65 12.31 12.27 0.94
CA ASP A 65 12.19 13.66 1.42
C ASP A 65 11.78 13.73 2.91
N ALA A 66 11.06 12.72 3.39
CA ALA A 66 10.69 12.56 4.80
C ALA A 66 11.76 11.85 5.65
N GLY A 67 12.93 11.52 5.09
CA GLY A 67 14.05 10.85 5.76
C GLY A 67 13.96 9.33 5.82
N LEU A 68 13.12 8.71 4.97
CA LEU A 68 13.04 7.24 4.86
C LEU A 68 13.89 6.77 3.67
N ASP A 69 15.18 6.56 3.93
CA ASP A 69 16.16 6.20 2.90
C ASP A 69 16.21 4.71 2.57
N GLU A 70 15.72 3.86 3.48
CA GLU A 70 15.66 2.40 3.28
C GLU A 70 14.28 1.97 2.78
N ILE A 71 14.22 1.49 1.54
CA ILE A 71 12.98 1.04 0.90
C ILE A 71 12.97 -0.49 0.85
N VAL A 72 11.97 -1.09 1.50
CA VAL A 72 11.71 -2.54 1.41
C VAL A 72 10.65 -2.79 0.33
N LEU A 73 11.02 -3.51 -0.72
CA LEU A 73 10.08 -4.03 -1.73
C LEU A 73 9.76 -5.49 -1.40
N ALA A 74 8.47 -5.84 -1.32
CA ALA A 74 8.02 -7.17 -0.95
C ALA A 74 6.94 -7.69 -1.92
N GLY A 75 6.77 -9.02 -1.98
CA GLY A 75 5.72 -9.66 -2.78
C GLY A 75 6.03 -9.82 -4.27
N LEU A 76 7.32 -9.82 -4.65
CA LEU A 76 7.76 -10.00 -6.03
C LEU A 76 7.92 -11.50 -6.31
N GLY A 77 7.08 -12.05 -7.18
CA GLY A 77 6.94 -13.51 -7.36
C GLY A 77 7.85 -14.08 -8.44
N ASP A 78 8.10 -13.32 -9.51
CA ASP A 78 8.92 -13.76 -10.63
C ASP A 78 10.02 -12.73 -11.03
N PRO A 79 11.02 -13.13 -11.83
CA PRO A 79 12.11 -12.24 -12.22
C PRO A 79 11.68 -10.99 -12.98
N GLU A 80 10.57 -11.03 -13.73
CA GLU A 80 10.06 -9.90 -14.48
C GLU A 80 9.37 -8.90 -13.53
N ASP A 81 8.63 -9.39 -12.51
CA ASP A 81 8.11 -8.56 -11.43
C ASP A 81 9.24 -7.83 -10.70
N ILE A 82 10.32 -8.54 -10.37
CA ILE A 82 11.50 -7.95 -9.73
C ILE A 82 12.11 -6.86 -10.61
N ARG A 83 12.32 -7.15 -11.90
CA ARG A 83 12.90 -6.20 -12.85
C ARG A 83 12.05 -4.92 -12.94
N ARG A 84 10.72 -5.04 -13.01
CA ARG A 84 9.80 -3.90 -13.07
C ARG A 84 9.81 -3.09 -11.79
N ALA A 85 9.78 -3.75 -10.63
CA ALA A 85 9.82 -3.08 -9.33
C ALA A 85 11.13 -2.32 -9.14
N LEU A 86 12.27 -2.92 -9.49
CA LEU A 86 13.57 -2.24 -9.46
C LEU A 86 13.63 -1.06 -10.42
N ALA A 87 13.10 -1.20 -11.64
CA ALA A 87 13.04 -0.09 -12.61
C ALA A 87 12.16 1.07 -12.11
N ALA A 88 11.10 0.80 -11.36
CA ALA A 88 10.26 1.82 -10.74
C ALA A 88 10.93 2.45 -9.50
N ALA A 89 11.80 1.72 -8.79
CA ALA A 89 12.45 2.21 -7.58
C ALA A 89 13.78 2.95 -7.82
N LYS A 90 14.42 2.68 -8.97
CA LYS A 90 15.70 3.27 -9.36
C LYS A 90 15.54 4.75 -9.68
N GLU A 91 16.44 5.58 -9.16
CA GLU A 91 16.54 6.98 -9.55
C GLU A 91 17.08 7.10 -10.97
N GLU A 92 16.51 8.02 -11.76
CA GLU A 92 17.18 8.52 -12.96
C GLU A 92 18.34 9.40 -12.49
N GLY A 93 19.56 8.96 -12.75
CA GLY A 93 20.79 9.71 -12.47
C GLY A 93 21.05 10.79 -13.50
#